data_AF-L0N8V6-F1
#
_entry.id   AF-L0N8V6-F1
#
_cell.length_a   1.000
_cell.length_b   1.000
_cell.length_c   1.000
_cell.angle_alpha   90.00
_cell.angle_beta   90.00
_cell.angle_gamma   90.00
#
_symmetry.space_group_name_H-M   'P 1'
#
loop_
_entity.id
_entity.type
_entity.pdbx_description
1 polymer ?
#
loop_
_entity_poly.entity_id
_entity_poly.type
_entity_poly.pdbx_seq_one_letter_code
_entity_poly.pdbx_strand_id
1 'polypeptide(L)'
;KEMGKDEVEAFLSDLAVRGKVAASTQNQAFCALLFLYNQVLQMDVLKEINALRAKRPMRRPTVLSFDEVMRLIETMGGVFQLVAKILYGSGLRGIETVRLRVNDLDFSLNQILVRDGKGQKDRVTMFPDNVKAGIGEHLKYVKHLHENDLNSGFGSVYLPGALARKYKKAEKSWGWQYVFPSKTLSVDPRSGVKRRHHLHLSSLKQRHQKGCRNLPISTKTSAVTVSGTVSPPTCSKTVTTFERSQELLGHKDVST
;
A
#
# COMPACT_ATOMS: atom_id res chain seq x y z
N LYS A 1 20.40 13.49 30.11
CA LYS A 1 20.81 14.58 29.19
C LYS A 1 22.33 14.54 28.97
N GLU A 2 22.94 13.35 28.97
CA GLU A 2 24.40 13.21 28.98
C GLU A 2 24.98 12.96 27.59
N MET A 3 24.15 12.58 26.62
CA MET A 3 24.55 12.32 25.24
C MET A 3 24.03 13.43 24.33
N GLY A 4 24.86 13.87 23.39
CA GLY A 4 24.61 14.96 22.46
C GLY A 4 25.05 14.60 21.04
N LYS A 5 25.72 15.55 20.39
CA LYS A 5 26.11 15.44 18.97
C LYS A 5 27.09 14.28 18.73
N ASP A 6 28.11 14.20 19.56
CA ASP A 6 29.25 13.29 19.34
C ASP A 6 28.82 11.82 19.48
N GLU A 7 27.94 11.51 20.44
CA GLU A 7 27.41 10.15 20.60
C GLU A 7 26.46 9.76 19.46
N VAL A 8 25.70 10.72 18.93
CA VAL A 8 24.84 10.49 17.76
C VAL A 8 25.69 10.21 16.52
N GLU A 9 26.74 10.98 16.29
CA GLU A 9 27.67 10.75 15.16
C GLU A 9 28.45 9.44 15.32
N ALA A 10 28.90 9.12 16.53
CA ALA A 10 29.56 7.86 16.86
C ALA A 10 28.64 6.66 16.60
N PHE A 11 27.37 6.73 17.04
CA PHE A 11 26.38 5.67 16.80
C PHE A 11 26.06 5.49 15.32
N LEU A 12 25.89 6.57 14.56
CA LEU A 12 25.60 6.47 13.12
C LEU A 12 26.80 5.97 12.32
N SER A 13 28.01 6.33 12.73
CA SER A 13 29.25 5.81 12.17
C SER A 13 29.44 4.34 12.52
N ASP A 14 29.10 3.95 13.74
CA ASP A 14 29.13 2.56 14.19
C ASP A 14 28.20 1.67 13.36
N LEU A 15 26.96 2.12 13.15
CA LEU A 15 25.99 1.45 12.30
C LEU A 15 26.50 1.25 10.86
N ALA A 16 27.21 2.23 10.32
CA ALA A 16 27.76 2.16 8.97
C ALA A 16 28.98 1.23 8.89
N VAL A 17 29.94 1.36 9.82
CA VAL A 17 31.24 0.67 9.75
C VAL A 17 31.17 -0.73 10.34
N ARG A 18 30.74 -0.87 11.60
CA ARG A 18 30.65 -2.17 12.30
C ARG A 18 29.34 -2.87 11.93
N GLY A 19 28.22 -2.14 11.91
CA GLY A 19 26.91 -2.68 11.57
C GLY A 19 26.70 -3.00 10.09
N LYS A 20 27.51 -2.39 9.19
CA LYS A 20 27.41 -2.53 7.72
C LYS A 20 25.98 -2.37 7.19
N VAL A 21 25.18 -1.50 7.84
CA VAL A 21 23.77 -1.35 7.50
C VAL A 21 23.58 -0.64 6.16
N ALA A 22 22.46 -0.90 5.51
CA ALA A 22 22.11 -0.17 4.29
C ALA A 22 21.92 1.33 4.58
N ALA A 23 22.26 2.17 3.61
CA ALA A 23 22.08 3.63 3.68
C ALA A 23 20.68 4.06 4.15
N SER A 24 19.63 3.33 3.76
CA SER A 24 18.27 3.63 4.22
C SER A 24 18.03 3.35 5.68
N THR A 25 18.67 2.33 6.24
CA THR A 25 18.57 1.98 7.65
C THR A 25 19.27 3.04 8.50
N GLN A 26 20.45 3.48 8.07
CA GLN A 26 21.17 4.58 8.71
C GLN A 26 20.37 5.89 8.66
N ASN A 27 19.81 6.25 7.50
CA ASN A 27 18.96 7.44 7.37
C ASN A 27 17.70 7.35 8.24
N GLN A 28 17.09 6.17 8.38
CA GLN A 28 15.94 5.96 9.27
C GLN A 28 16.33 6.13 10.74
N ALA A 29 17.47 5.59 11.15
CA ALA A 29 18.01 5.76 12.51
C ALA A 29 18.30 7.24 12.80
N PHE A 30 18.92 7.96 11.85
CA PHE A 30 19.14 9.40 11.96
C PHE A 30 17.83 10.18 12.12
N CYS A 31 16.81 9.90 11.30
CA CYS A 31 15.49 10.52 11.43
C CYS A 31 14.82 10.21 12.79
N ALA A 32 15.00 9.01 13.33
CA ALA A 32 14.46 8.64 14.64
C ALA A 32 15.17 9.40 15.77
N LEU A 33 16.49 9.56 15.70
CA LEU A 33 17.27 10.36 16.65
C LEU A 33 16.90 11.84 16.56
N LEU A 34 16.75 12.39 15.35
CA LEU A 34 16.25 13.76 15.16
C LEU A 34 14.89 13.97 15.84
N PHE A 35 13.97 13.01 15.69
CA PHE A 35 12.67 13.08 16.37
C PHE A 35 12.81 13.03 17.90
N LEU A 36 13.63 12.10 18.42
CA LEU A 36 13.85 11.96 19.86
C LEU A 36 14.40 13.25 20.48
N TYR A 37 15.49 13.81 19.92
CA TYR A 37 16.13 14.99 20.47
C TYR A 37 15.27 16.24 20.31
N ASN A 38 14.69 16.48 19.12
CA ASN A 38 13.97 17.71 18.85
C ASN A 38 12.55 17.71 19.46
N GLN A 39 11.81 16.60 19.36
CA GLN A 39 10.39 16.56 19.72
C GLN A 39 10.14 16.03 21.14
N VAL A 40 10.95 15.07 21.60
CA VAL A 40 10.74 14.45 22.92
C VAL A 40 11.59 15.14 23.97
N LEU A 41 12.88 15.36 23.70
CA LEU A 41 13.82 15.95 24.65
C LEU A 41 13.86 17.48 24.58
N GLN A 42 13.26 18.09 23.55
CA GLN A 42 13.28 19.54 23.27
C GLN A 42 14.71 20.13 23.28
N MET A 43 15.66 19.38 22.73
CA MET A 43 17.07 19.72 22.65
C MET A 43 17.45 19.96 21.19
N ASP A 44 17.89 21.17 20.87
CA ASP A 44 18.22 21.61 19.50
C ASP A 44 19.66 21.23 19.09
N VAL A 45 20.12 20.05 19.52
CA VAL A 45 21.53 19.62 19.48
C VAL A 45 21.96 19.17 18.08
N LEU A 46 21.00 18.84 17.20
CA LEU A 46 21.26 18.14 15.94
C LEU A 46 21.11 19.01 14.68
N LYS A 47 20.91 20.34 14.81
CA LYS A 47 20.80 21.25 13.66
C LYS A 47 22.07 21.30 12.80
N GLU A 48 23.23 21.00 13.40
CA GLU A 48 24.55 21.06 12.75
C GLU A 48 25.17 19.68 12.48
N ILE A 49 24.40 18.59 12.60
CA ILE A 49 24.92 17.27 12.23
C ILE A 49 24.97 17.17 10.71
N ASN A 50 26.15 17.49 10.19
CA ASN A 50 26.60 17.22 8.84
C ASN A 50 26.91 15.72 8.66
N ALA A 51 26.09 14.83 9.21
CA ALA A 51 26.16 13.41 8.89
C ALA A 51 25.87 13.30 7.40
N LEU A 52 26.91 13.07 6.60
CA LEU A 52 26.86 12.77 5.18
C LEU A 52 25.72 11.76 4.97
N ARG A 53 24.56 12.24 4.51
CA ARG A 53 23.42 11.37 4.23
C ARG A 53 23.93 10.29 3.29
N ALA A 54 23.85 9.04 3.74
CA ALA A 54 24.35 7.95 2.93
C ALA A 54 23.58 7.94 1.61
N LYS A 55 24.29 8.19 0.50
CA LYS A 55 23.71 8.19 -0.84
C LYS A 55 23.23 6.79 -1.14
N ARG A 56 21.92 6.65 -1.34
CA ARG A 56 21.33 5.36 -1.69
C ARG A 56 21.73 5.05 -3.13
N PRO A 57 22.34 3.89 -3.42
CA PRO A 57 22.61 3.50 -4.80
C PRO A 57 21.28 3.33 -5.53
N MET A 58 21.09 4.06 -6.64
CA MET A 58 19.93 3.91 -7.51
C MET A 58 20.04 2.57 -8.24
N ARG A 59 19.23 1.59 -7.84
CA ARG A 59 19.12 0.32 -8.55
C ARG A 59 18.02 0.46 -9.60
N ARG A 60 18.30 0.04 -10.83
CA ARG A 60 17.27 0.00 -11.89
C ARG A 60 16.12 -0.90 -11.44
N PRO A 61 14.86 -0.44 -11.50
CA PRO A 61 13.72 -1.30 -11.24
C PRO A 61 13.75 -2.47 -12.22
N THR A 62 13.73 -3.69 -11.70
CA THR A 62 13.49 -4.86 -12.54
C THR A 62 11.99 -4.98 -12.75
N VAL A 63 11.56 -5.11 -14.00
CA VAL A 63 10.16 -5.17 -14.43
C VAL A 63 9.87 -6.57 -14.96
N LEU A 64 8.71 -7.12 -14.61
CA LEU A 64 8.21 -8.39 -15.16
C LEU A 64 7.60 -8.16 -16.53
N SER A 65 7.73 -9.14 -17.43
CA SER A 65 6.98 -9.15 -18.68
C SER A 65 5.49 -9.39 -18.43
N PHE A 66 4.65 -9.03 -19.41
CA PHE A 66 3.20 -9.25 -19.32
C PHE A 66 2.86 -10.72 -19.01
N ASP A 67 3.48 -11.66 -19.73
CA ASP A 67 3.23 -13.09 -19.54
C ASP A 67 3.69 -13.58 -18.15
N GLU A 68 4.80 -13.06 -17.63
CA GLU A 68 5.26 -13.38 -16.28
C GLU A 68 4.27 -12.88 -15.22
N VAL A 69 3.72 -11.67 -15.40
CA VAL A 69 2.71 -11.11 -14.48
C VAL A 69 1.44 -11.95 -14.52
N MET A 70 0.94 -12.30 -15.70
CA MET A 70 -0.29 -13.08 -15.83
C MET A 70 -0.14 -14.47 -15.20
N ARG A 71 0.96 -15.19 -15.49
CA ARG A 71 1.28 -16.47 -14.83
C ARG A 71 1.35 -16.31 -13.31
N LEU A 72 1.99 -15.24 -12.83
CA LEU A 72 2.09 -14.99 -11.39
C LEU A 72 0.72 -14.74 -10.74
N ILE A 73 -0.14 -13.95 -11.37
CA ILE A 73 -1.50 -13.69 -10.88
C ILE A 73 -2.30 -14.99 -10.79
N GLU A 74 -2.21 -15.85 -11.79
CA GLU A 74 -2.89 -17.14 -11.83
C GLU A 74 -2.49 -18.07 -10.67
N THR A 75 -1.22 -18.07 -10.26
CA THR A 75 -0.77 -18.90 -9.12
C THR A 75 -1.35 -18.51 -7.76
N MET A 76 -1.83 -17.27 -7.59
CA MET A 76 -2.27 -16.79 -6.27
C MET A 76 -3.62 -17.37 -5.83
N GLY A 77 -4.53 -17.58 -6.79
CA GLY A 77 -5.88 -18.12 -6.60
C GLY A 77 -6.83 -17.29 -5.72
N GLY A 78 -8.14 -17.42 -5.96
CA GLY A 78 -9.19 -16.85 -5.12
C GLY A 78 -9.09 -15.33 -4.91
N VAL A 79 -9.34 -14.87 -3.67
CA VAL A 79 -9.35 -13.43 -3.34
C VAL A 79 -8.01 -12.75 -3.65
N PHE A 80 -6.89 -13.42 -3.45
CA PHE A 80 -5.56 -12.84 -3.71
C PHE A 80 -5.33 -12.60 -5.21
N GLN A 81 -5.89 -13.46 -6.07
CA GLN A 81 -5.87 -13.24 -7.51
C GLN A 81 -6.68 -11.99 -7.89
N LEU A 82 -7.87 -11.79 -7.30
CA LEU A 82 -8.66 -10.56 -7.54
C LEU A 82 -7.91 -9.31 -7.10
N VAL A 83 -7.31 -9.33 -5.90
CA VAL A 83 -6.47 -8.22 -5.40
C VAL A 83 -5.32 -7.93 -6.36
N ALA A 84 -4.62 -8.97 -6.84
CA ALA A 84 -3.51 -8.81 -7.76
C ALA A 84 -3.95 -8.27 -9.14
N LYS A 85 -5.09 -8.71 -9.66
CA LYS A 85 -5.67 -8.20 -10.92
C LYS A 85 -6.03 -6.71 -10.81
N ILE A 86 -6.66 -6.28 -9.72
CA ILE A 86 -6.94 -4.85 -9.50
C ILE A 86 -5.64 -4.06 -9.38
N LEU A 87 -4.69 -4.55 -8.58
CA LEU A 87 -3.41 -3.89 -8.34
C LEU A 87 -2.68 -3.64 -9.67
N TYR A 88 -2.60 -4.66 -10.52
CA TYR A 88 -1.96 -4.58 -11.83
C TYR A 88 -2.75 -3.71 -12.81
N GLY A 89 -4.06 -3.97 -12.97
CA GLY A 89 -4.86 -3.28 -13.98
C GLY A 89 -5.22 -1.83 -13.64
N SER A 90 -5.15 -1.44 -12.36
CA SER A 90 -5.56 -0.10 -11.88
C SER A 90 -4.38 0.72 -11.35
N GLY A 91 -3.16 0.17 -11.35
CA GLY A 91 -1.96 0.87 -10.86
C GLY A 91 -1.99 1.26 -9.37
N LEU A 92 -2.81 0.56 -8.57
CA LEU A 92 -2.93 0.86 -7.13
C LEU A 92 -1.69 0.40 -6.37
N ARG A 93 -1.39 1.07 -5.26
CA ARG A 93 -0.45 0.56 -4.27
C ARG A 93 -1.11 -0.55 -3.47
N GLY A 94 -0.33 -1.54 -3.03
CA GLY A 94 -0.88 -2.65 -2.25
C GLY A 94 -1.69 -2.23 -1.01
N ILE A 95 -1.31 -1.13 -0.34
CA ILE A 95 -2.09 -0.62 0.80
C ILE A 95 -3.39 0.09 0.37
N GLU A 96 -3.38 0.76 -0.79
CA GLU A 96 -4.57 1.39 -1.39
C GLU A 96 -5.56 0.29 -1.78
N THR A 97 -5.09 -0.78 -2.44
CA THR A 97 -5.93 -1.91 -2.88
C THR A 97 -6.64 -2.62 -1.73
N VAL A 98 -5.91 -2.97 -0.65
CA VAL A 98 -6.56 -3.66 0.48
C VAL A 98 -7.50 -2.76 1.27
N ARG A 99 -7.31 -1.43 1.20
CA ARG A 99 -8.14 -0.46 1.93
C ARG A 99 -9.37 0.04 1.17
N LEU A 100 -9.54 -0.38 -0.09
CA LEU A 100 -10.70 -0.03 -0.91
C LEU A 100 -12.00 -0.29 -0.16
N ARG A 101 -12.91 0.69 -0.21
CA ARG A 101 -14.29 0.57 0.28
C ARG A 101 -15.22 0.22 -0.86
N VAL A 102 -16.40 -0.29 -0.53
CA VAL A 102 -17.42 -0.59 -1.55
C VAL A 102 -17.82 0.66 -2.33
N ASN A 103 -17.96 1.80 -1.67
CA ASN A 103 -18.27 3.09 -2.30
C ASN A 103 -17.15 3.63 -3.21
N ASP A 104 -15.95 3.06 -3.13
CA ASP A 104 -14.85 3.50 -3.97
C ASP A 104 -14.90 2.85 -5.36
N LEU A 105 -15.74 1.82 -5.56
CA LEU A 105 -15.89 1.10 -6.82
C LEU A 105 -17.12 1.61 -7.60
N ASP A 106 -16.87 2.26 -8.73
CA ASP A 106 -17.91 2.65 -9.67
C ASP A 106 -17.95 1.68 -10.86
N PHE A 107 -18.97 0.82 -10.87
CA PHE A 107 -19.19 -0.16 -11.94
C PHE A 107 -19.72 0.46 -13.24
N SER A 108 -20.35 1.63 -13.15
CA SER A 108 -20.97 2.33 -14.28
C SER A 108 -19.95 3.17 -15.03
N LEU A 109 -19.10 3.90 -14.30
CA LEU A 109 -18.07 4.77 -14.86
C LEU A 109 -16.71 4.09 -15.05
N ASN A 110 -16.59 2.82 -14.62
CA ASN A 110 -15.36 2.03 -14.70
C ASN A 110 -14.21 2.71 -13.95
N GLN A 111 -14.49 3.18 -12.75
CA GLN A 111 -13.57 4.01 -11.97
C GLN A 111 -13.41 3.48 -10.56
N ILE A 112 -12.20 3.65 -10.02
CA ILE A 112 -11.88 3.40 -8.63
C ILE A 112 -11.43 4.71 -8.00
N LEU A 113 -12.14 5.15 -6.96
CA LEU A 113 -11.77 6.31 -6.15
C LEU A 113 -10.74 5.90 -5.10
N VAL A 114 -9.52 6.43 -5.21
CA VAL A 114 -8.47 6.23 -4.20
C VAL A 114 -8.50 7.40 -3.23
N ARG A 115 -9.00 7.14 -2.02
CA ARG A 115 -8.99 8.11 -0.93
C ARG A 115 -7.64 8.18 -0.24
N ASP A 116 -7.27 9.36 0.24
CA ASP A 116 -6.03 9.57 1.00
C ASP A 116 -4.78 9.07 0.26
N GLY A 117 -4.72 9.33 -1.06
CA GLY A 117 -3.54 9.03 -1.89
C GLY A 117 -2.29 9.79 -1.43
N LYS A 118 -1.19 9.70 -2.20
CA LYS A 118 0.07 10.39 -1.86
C LYS A 118 -0.21 11.89 -1.59
N GLY A 119 0.12 12.35 -0.38
CA GLY A 119 -0.13 13.73 0.04
C GLY A 119 -1.57 14.04 0.46
N GLN A 120 -2.35 13.03 0.88
CA GLN A 120 -3.77 13.16 1.26
C GLN A 120 -4.65 13.73 0.13
N LYS A 121 -4.30 13.40 -1.11
CA LYS A 121 -5.08 13.77 -2.28
C LYS A 121 -5.83 12.56 -2.80
N ASP A 122 -7.11 12.75 -3.02
CA ASP A 122 -7.94 11.77 -3.69
C ASP A 122 -7.57 11.74 -5.17
N ARG A 123 -7.54 10.55 -5.77
CA ARG A 123 -7.37 10.37 -7.22
C ARG A 123 -8.30 9.29 -7.73
N VAL A 124 -8.65 9.36 -9.00
CA VAL A 124 -9.43 8.33 -9.68
C VAL A 124 -8.50 7.51 -10.57
N THR A 125 -8.68 6.19 -10.56
CA THR A 125 -8.00 5.29 -11.50
C THR A 125 -9.02 4.42 -12.23
N MET A 126 -8.57 3.73 -13.28
CA MET A 126 -9.44 2.85 -14.06
C MET A 126 -9.85 1.60 -13.26
N PHE A 127 -11.07 1.12 -13.49
CA PHE A 127 -11.56 -0.16 -13.01
C PHE A 127 -11.61 -1.17 -14.19
N PRO A 128 -10.68 -2.15 -14.25
CA PRO A 128 -10.59 -3.08 -15.37
C PRO A 128 -11.84 -3.98 -15.53
N ASP A 129 -12.37 -4.07 -16.74
CA ASP A 129 -13.58 -4.85 -17.05
C ASP A 129 -13.45 -6.34 -16.73
N ASN A 130 -12.26 -6.91 -16.98
CA ASN A 130 -11.97 -8.32 -16.76
C ASN A 130 -12.02 -8.75 -15.28
N VAL A 131 -12.03 -7.81 -14.33
CA VAL A 131 -12.13 -8.10 -12.89
C VAL A 131 -13.53 -7.87 -12.34
N LYS A 132 -14.38 -7.11 -13.05
CA LYS A 132 -15.71 -6.71 -12.56
C LYS A 132 -16.60 -7.89 -12.20
N ALA A 133 -16.65 -8.92 -13.03
CA ALA A 133 -17.46 -10.11 -12.76
C ALA A 133 -17.02 -10.78 -11.45
N GLY A 134 -15.71 -11.03 -11.30
CA GLY A 134 -15.16 -11.68 -10.10
C GLY A 134 -15.30 -10.83 -8.84
N ILE A 135 -15.17 -9.50 -8.94
CA ILE A 135 -15.44 -8.59 -7.81
C ILE A 135 -16.93 -8.57 -7.49
N GLY A 136 -17.82 -8.58 -8.49
CA GLY A 136 -19.26 -8.59 -8.26
C GLY A 136 -19.69 -9.81 -7.45
N GLU A 137 -19.17 -10.99 -7.78
CA GLU A 137 -19.39 -12.22 -6.99
C GLU A 137 -18.79 -12.12 -5.58
N HIS A 138 -17.55 -11.65 -5.49
CA HIS A 138 -16.87 -11.45 -4.21
C HIS A 138 -17.63 -10.47 -3.31
N LEU A 139 -18.18 -9.38 -3.84
CA LEU A 139 -18.98 -8.41 -3.09
C LEU A 139 -20.30 -9.00 -2.59
N LYS A 140 -20.93 -9.93 -3.32
CA LYS A 140 -22.11 -10.65 -2.82
C LYS A 140 -21.76 -11.47 -1.56
N TYR A 141 -20.64 -12.19 -1.61
CA TYR A 141 -20.12 -12.93 -0.45
C TYR A 141 -19.80 -11.99 0.72
N VAL A 142 -19.10 -10.88 0.47
CA VAL A 142 -18.75 -9.90 1.50
C VAL A 142 -19.99 -9.24 2.10
N LYS A 143 -21.04 -9.01 1.31
CA LYS A 143 -22.31 -8.46 1.79
C LYS A 143 -22.97 -9.42 2.78
N HIS A 144 -23.03 -10.71 2.45
CA HIS A 144 -23.56 -11.73 3.35
C HIS A 144 -22.73 -11.84 4.63
N LEU A 145 -21.40 -11.78 4.52
CA LEU A 145 -20.50 -11.75 5.68
C LEU A 145 -20.78 -10.54 6.59
N HIS A 146 -20.99 -9.36 6.01
CA HIS A 146 -21.32 -8.14 6.73
C HIS A 146 -22.68 -8.23 7.43
N GLU A 147 -23.70 -8.80 6.78
CA GLU A 147 -25.01 -9.03 7.38
C GLU A 147 -24.91 -9.96 8.60
N ASN A 148 -24.10 -11.03 8.50
CA ASN A 148 -23.84 -11.92 9.64
C ASN A 148 -23.08 -11.22 10.78
N ASP A 149 -22.11 -10.38 10.45
CA ASP A 149 -21.38 -9.57 11.44
C ASP A 149 -22.30 -8.54 12.11
N LEU A 150 -23.25 -7.95 11.38
CA LEU A 150 -24.25 -7.02 11.93
C LEU A 150 -25.17 -7.74 12.92
N ASN A 151 -25.66 -8.93 12.58
CA ASN A 151 -26.48 -9.76 13.47
C ASN A 151 -25.72 -10.18 14.73
N SER A 152 -24.41 -10.38 14.62
CA SER A 152 -23.52 -10.71 15.73
C SER A 152 -23.04 -9.48 16.53
N GLY A 153 -23.40 -8.26 16.12
CA GLY A 153 -22.99 -7.01 16.76
C GLY A 153 -21.60 -6.46 16.37
N PHE A 154 -20.87 -7.11 15.46
CA PHE A 154 -19.50 -6.76 15.05
C PHE A 154 -19.40 -6.05 13.69
N GLY A 155 -20.51 -5.77 13.01
CA GLY A 155 -20.54 -5.15 11.67
C GLY A 155 -20.16 -3.66 11.59
N SER A 156 -19.43 -3.13 12.57
CA SER A 156 -18.87 -1.77 12.49
C SER A 156 -17.50 -1.79 11.82
N VAL A 157 -17.14 -0.77 11.05
CA VAL A 157 -15.80 -0.62 10.46
C VAL A 157 -15.11 0.64 10.95
N TYR A 158 -13.77 0.65 10.95
CA TYR A 158 -13.01 1.86 11.26
C TYR A 158 -13.25 2.93 10.19
N LEU A 159 -13.57 4.16 10.61
CA LEU A 159 -13.68 5.33 9.75
C LEU A 159 -12.55 6.33 10.06
N PRO A 160 -11.86 6.87 9.03
CA PRO A 160 -10.82 7.88 9.22
C PRO A 160 -11.35 9.20 9.81
N GLY A 161 -10.58 9.78 10.74
CA GLY A 161 -10.74 11.14 11.22
C GLY A 161 -12.14 11.44 11.80
N ALA A 162 -12.72 12.58 11.40
CA ALA A 162 -14.01 13.02 11.90
C ALA A 162 -15.22 12.41 11.17
N LEU A 163 -15.01 11.46 10.24
CA LEU A 163 -16.10 10.87 9.45
C LEU A 163 -17.14 10.16 10.33
N ALA A 164 -16.69 9.46 11.36
CA ALA A 164 -17.59 8.82 12.34
C ALA A 164 -18.47 9.84 13.08
N ARG A 165 -17.96 11.05 13.33
CA ARG A 165 -18.70 12.15 13.97
C ARG A 165 -19.69 12.80 12.99
N LYS A 166 -19.26 13.00 11.75
CA LYS A 166 -20.06 13.67 10.70
C LYS A 166 -21.23 12.80 10.22
N TYR A 167 -21.01 11.51 10.03
CA TYR A 167 -22.02 10.58 9.51
C TYR A 167 -22.34 9.51 10.54
N LYS A 168 -23.37 9.78 11.35
CA LYS A 168 -23.89 8.81 12.32
C LYS A 168 -24.34 7.54 11.58
N LYS A 169 -23.88 6.37 12.04
CA LYS A 169 -24.11 5.02 11.44
C LYS A 169 -23.32 4.68 10.18
N ALA A 170 -22.45 5.55 9.66
CA ALA A 170 -21.62 5.22 8.49
C ALA A 170 -20.78 3.96 8.71
N GLU A 171 -20.31 3.71 9.94
CA GLU A 171 -19.52 2.54 10.30
C GLU A 171 -20.20 1.20 10.00
N LYS A 172 -21.54 1.15 10.05
CA LYS A 172 -22.34 -0.07 9.83
C LYS A 172 -22.89 -0.18 8.42
N SER A 173 -22.82 0.89 7.64
CA SER A 173 -23.37 0.91 6.30
C SER A 173 -22.49 0.14 5.32
N TRP A 174 -23.13 -0.48 4.33
CA TRP A 174 -22.48 -1.34 3.34
C TRP A 174 -21.39 -0.61 2.54
N GLY A 175 -21.67 0.62 2.10
CA GLY A 175 -20.76 1.41 1.26
C GLY A 175 -19.40 1.69 1.89
N TRP A 176 -19.33 1.72 3.22
CA TRP A 176 -18.08 1.96 3.96
C TRP A 176 -17.34 0.68 4.33
N GLN A 177 -17.89 -0.51 4.06
CA GLN A 177 -17.17 -1.76 4.33
C GLN A 177 -15.99 -1.93 3.38
N TYR A 178 -14.99 -2.70 3.81
CA TYR A 178 -13.86 -3.03 2.95
C TYR A 178 -14.28 -4.00 1.85
N VAL A 179 -13.79 -3.76 0.63
CA VAL A 179 -13.94 -4.71 -0.49
C VAL A 179 -13.25 -6.03 -0.15
N PHE A 180 -12.08 -5.96 0.48
CA PHE A 180 -11.30 -7.14 0.89
C PHE A 180 -11.23 -7.24 2.41
N PRO A 181 -12.27 -7.76 3.08
CA PRO A 181 -12.25 -7.92 4.51
C PRO A 181 -11.33 -9.07 4.95
N SER A 182 -10.80 -8.98 6.16
CA SER A 182 -10.09 -10.07 6.83
C SER A 182 -11.04 -11.23 7.12
N LYS A 183 -10.52 -12.46 7.10
CA LYS A 183 -11.28 -13.65 7.50
C LYS A 183 -11.65 -13.63 8.98
N THR A 184 -10.80 -13.06 9.82
CA THR A 184 -10.99 -12.97 11.27
C THR A 184 -11.33 -11.56 11.72
N LEU A 185 -12.13 -11.47 12.78
CA LEU A 185 -12.36 -10.22 13.52
C LEU A 185 -11.11 -9.87 14.32
N SER A 186 -10.83 -8.57 14.46
CA SER A 186 -9.74 -8.04 15.27
C SER A 186 -10.26 -6.97 16.21
N VAL A 187 -9.60 -6.82 17.35
CA VAL A 187 -9.79 -5.65 18.21
C VAL A 187 -8.99 -4.49 17.60
N ASP A 188 -9.63 -3.35 17.39
CA ASP A 188 -8.94 -2.14 16.97
C ASP A 188 -8.14 -1.57 18.16
N PRO A 189 -6.80 -1.46 18.09
CA PRO A 189 -5.98 -0.99 19.20
C PRO A 189 -6.27 0.47 19.59
N ARG A 190 -6.88 1.28 18.70
CA ARG A 190 -7.19 2.68 18.99
C ARG A 190 -8.52 2.85 19.72
N SER A 191 -9.53 2.07 19.35
CA SER A 191 -10.89 2.21 19.87
C SER A 191 -11.31 1.10 20.83
N GLY A 192 -10.57 0.00 20.92
CA GLY A 192 -10.93 -1.18 21.71
C GLY A 192 -12.12 -1.98 21.17
N VAL A 193 -12.74 -1.54 20.07
CA VAL A 193 -13.91 -2.19 19.49
C VAL A 193 -13.47 -3.37 18.62
N LYS A 194 -14.13 -4.52 18.81
CA LYS A 194 -13.96 -5.70 17.96
C LYS A 194 -14.71 -5.50 16.65
N ARG A 195 -13.98 -5.50 15.54
CA ARG A 195 -14.51 -5.26 14.20
C ARG A 195 -13.73 -6.02 13.12
N ARG A 196 -14.30 -6.13 11.92
CA ARG A 196 -13.58 -6.68 10.78
C ARG A 196 -12.68 -5.62 10.17
N HIS A 197 -11.41 -5.95 10.01
CA HIS A 197 -10.45 -5.10 9.33
C HIS A 197 -10.27 -5.54 7.87
N HIS A 198 -9.52 -4.78 7.08
CA HIS A 198 -9.12 -5.22 5.75
C HIS A 198 -8.14 -6.39 5.78
N LEU A 199 -8.01 -7.08 4.66
CA LEU A 199 -7.01 -8.11 4.40
C LEU A 199 -5.61 -7.59 4.73
N HIS A 200 -4.83 -8.38 5.45
CA HIS A 200 -3.49 -7.96 5.85
C HIS A 200 -2.52 -7.97 4.65
N LEU A 201 -1.77 -6.89 4.48
CA LEU A 201 -0.87 -6.72 3.33
C LEU A 201 0.25 -7.78 3.30
N SER A 202 0.69 -8.28 4.46
CA SER A 202 1.71 -9.34 4.48
C SER A 202 1.21 -10.63 3.83
N SER A 203 -0.08 -10.94 3.91
CA SER A 203 -0.67 -12.13 3.29
C SER A 203 -0.58 -12.04 1.77
N LEU A 204 -0.83 -10.85 1.20
CA LEU A 204 -0.64 -10.59 -0.23
C LEU A 204 0.84 -10.73 -0.63
N LYS A 205 1.75 -10.13 0.15
CA LYS A 205 3.20 -10.23 -0.09
C LYS A 205 3.70 -11.67 -0.04
N GLN A 206 3.24 -12.46 0.92
CA GLN A 206 3.62 -13.86 1.07
C GLN A 206 3.12 -14.71 -0.10
N ARG A 207 1.88 -14.48 -0.55
CA ARG A 207 1.31 -15.15 -1.74
C ARG A 207 2.08 -14.80 -3.00
N HIS A 208 2.41 -13.52 -3.18
CA HIS A 208 3.26 -13.08 -4.28
C HIS A 208 4.64 -13.75 -4.25
N GLN A 209 5.33 -13.73 -3.11
CA GLN A 209 6.63 -14.39 -2.97
C GLN A 209 6.57 -15.90 -3.23
N LYS A 210 5.51 -16.57 -2.78
CA LYS A 210 5.29 -18.00 -3.06
C LYS A 210 5.08 -18.23 -4.57
N GLY A 211 4.29 -17.40 -5.23
CA GLY A 211 4.10 -17.46 -6.68
C GLY A 211 5.40 -17.26 -7.45
N CYS A 212 6.22 -16.27 -7.07
CA CYS A 212 7.51 -16.02 -7.69
C CYS A 212 8.50 -17.18 -7.53
N ARG A 213 8.44 -17.94 -6.43
CA ARG A 213 9.29 -19.13 -6.24
C ARG A 213 8.89 -20.31 -7.11
N ASN A 214 7.59 -20.42 -7.42
CA ASN A 214 7.04 -21.53 -8.18
C ASN A 214 7.15 -21.33 -9.70
N LEU A 215 7.45 -20.12 -10.14
CA LEU A 215 7.64 -19.80 -11.54
C LEU A 215 9.13 -19.67 -11.84
N PRO A 216 9.61 -20.15 -13.00
CA PRO A 216 10.98 -19.91 -13.47
C PRO A 216 11.11 -18.46 -13.96
N ILE A 217 10.95 -17.50 -13.05
CA ILE A 217 11.17 -16.08 -13.31
C ILE A 217 12.64 -15.80 -13.05
N SER A 218 13.38 -15.38 -14.08
CA SER A 218 14.81 -15.05 -13.95
C SER A 218 15.04 -13.79 -13.09
N THR A 219 14.01 -12.98 -12.88
CA THR A 219 14.07 -11.70 -12.18
C THR A 219 13.59 -11.81 -10.73
N LYS A 220 14.47 -11.47 -9.78
CA LYS A 220 14.10 -11.35 -8.35
C LYS A 220 13.14 -10.19 -8.17
N THR A 221 11.85 -10.46 -8.04
CA THR A 221 10.80 -9.43 -7.91
C THR A 221 10.29 -9.26 -6.49
N SER A 222 10.00 -8.01 -6.12
CA SER A 222 9.29 -7.66 -4.89
C SER A 222 7.87 -7.19 -5.25
N ALA A 223 6.91 -7.31 -4.33
CA ALA A 223 5.51 -6.93 -4.58
C ALA A 223 5.30 -5.47 -5.04
N VAL A 224 6.29 -4.59 -4.83
CA VAL A 224 6.32 -3.19 -5.30
C VAL A 224 6.48 -3.10 -6.82
N THR A 225 7.05 -4.12 -7.47
CA THR A 225 7.27 -4.14 -8.92
C THR A 225 5.95 -4.22 -9.72
N VAL A 226 4.90 -4.83 -9.16
CA VAL A 226 3.63 -5.01 -9.88
C VAL A 226 2.86 -3.68 -10.07
N SER A 227 3.07 -2.70 -9.19
CA SER A 227 2.44 -1.38 -9.32
C SER A 227 3.16 -0.48 -10.35
N GLY A 228 4.37 -0.84 -10.79
CA GLY A 228 5.19 -0.04 -11.72
C GLY A 228 5.04 -0.40 -13.20
N THR A 229 4.13 -1.32 -13.55
CA THR A 229 4.02 -1.91 -14.90
C THR A 229 2.71 -1.60 -15.61
N VAL A 230 2.11 -0.43 -15.33
CA VAL A 230 1.03 0.09 -16.17
C VAL A 230 1.64 0.76 -17.41
N SER A 231 2.21 -0.07 -18.28
CA SER A 231 2.25 0.20 -19.72
C SER A 231 1.59 -1.00 -20.40
N PRO A 232 0.38 -0.86 -20.95
CA PRO A 232 -0.29 -1.96 -21.64
C PRO A 232 0.58 -2.44 -22.82
N PRO A 233 0.59 -3.75 -23.14
CA PRO A 233 1.38 -4.31 -24.24
C PRO A 233 0.89 -3.87 -25.64
N THR A 234 -0.10 -2.99 -25.73
CA THR A 234 -0.65 -2.45 -26.99
C THR A 234 0.07 -1.20 -27.50
N CYS A 235 1.11 -0.71 -26.80
CA CYS A 235 1.89 0.45 -27.24
C CYS A 235 2.95 0.07 -28.30
N SER A 236 2.51 -0.32 -29.50
CA SER A 236 3.36 -0.27 -30.70
C SER A 236 2.88 0.74 -31.75
N LYS A 237 1.73 1.40 -31.56
CA LYS A 237 1.23 2.39 -32.52
C LYS A 237 0.37 3.45 -31.82
N THR A 238 0.98 4.41 -31.13
CA THR A 238 0.49 5.79 -30.98
C THR A 238 1.43 6.54 -30.05
N VAL A 239 2.00 7.62 -30.57
CA VAL A 239 2.80 8.61 -29.84
C VAL A 239 1.86 9.37 -28.92
N THR A 240 1.84 9.08 -27.61
CA THR A 240 1.31 10.01 -26.60
C THR A 240 1.92 9.75 -25.21
N THR A 241 3.04 10.44 -24.99
CA THR A 241 3.43 11.20 -23.78
C THR A 241 3.47 10.51 -22.41
N PHE A 242 4.69 10.46 -21.86
CA PHE A 242 5.10 10.05 -20.50
C PHE A 242 4.36 10.75 -19.34
N GLU A 243 3.66 11.86 -19.59
CA GLU A 243 2.94 12.64 -18.57
C GLU A 243 1.68 11.91 -18.03
N ARG A 244 1.10 10.98 -18.80
CA ARG A 244 -0.16 10.31 -18.43
C ARG A 244 0.00 9.21 -17.36
N SER A 245 1.21 8.68 -17.18
CA SER A 245 1.51 7.71 -16.12
C SER A 245 1.61 8.38 -14.73
N GLN A 246 1.88 9.68 -14.69
CA GLN A 246 2.08 10.46 -13.47
C GLN A 246 0.79 10.62 -12.65
N GLU A 247 -0.34 10.87 -13.32
CA GLU A 247 -1.66 11.01 -12.69
C GLU A 247 -2.17 9.67 -12.14
N LEU A 248 -2.02 8.59 -12.92
CA LEU A 248 -2.44 7.24 -12.53
C LEU A 248 -1.67 6.71 -11.31
N LEU A 249 -0.35 6.93 -11.29
CA LEU A 249 0.53 6.49 -10.20
C LEU A 249 0.54 7.48 -9.00
N GLY A 250 0.02 8.70 -9.20
CA GLY A 250 -0.04 9.75 -8.18
C GLY A 250 1.34 10.27 -7.76
N HIS A 251 2.27 10.41 -8.71
CA HIS A 251 3.61 10.94 -8.46
C HIS A 251 3.61 12.47 -8.64
N LYS A 252 4.12 13.20 -7.63
CA LYS A 252 4.23 14.67 -7.69
C LYS A 252 5.43 15.12 -8.54
N ASP A 253 6.34 14.21 -8.89
CA ASP A 253 7.62 14.52 -9.52
C ASP A 253 7.99 13.42 -10.54
N VAL A 254 8.50 13.82 -11.70
CA VAL A 254 8.85 12.95 -12.86
C VAL A 254 10.14 12.16 -12.59
N SER A 255 10.92 12.58 -11.58
CA SER A 255 12.19 11.94 -11.18
C SER A 255 12.03 10.67 -10.32
N THR A 256 10.80 10.31 -9.92
CA THR A 256 10.50 9.16 -9.04
C THR A 256 9.67 8.08 -9.69
#